data_AF-A0A1D1Z475-F1
#
_entry.id   AF-A0A1D1Z475-F1
#
_cell.length_a   1.000
_cell.length_b   1.000
_cell.length_c   1.000
_cell.angle_alpha   90.00
_cell.angle_beta   90.00
_cell.angle_gamma   90.00
#
_symmetry.space_group_name_H-M   'P 1'
#
loop_
_entity.id
_entity.type
_entity.pdbx_description
1 polymer ?
#
loop_
_entity_poly.entity_id
_entity_poly.type
_entity_poly.pdbx_seq_one_letter_code
_entity_poly.pdbx_strand_id
1 'polypeptide(L)'
;GAPHCSPCSPPPLRLRACHPSPPPFPTPPPSQRRHRNGYPNLGAVRSLVESTTTRNAAAVPPSSSAAGLPHPIQSLQRGDWVKLICGASFEDAADVRNLSLVYALAGVDCVDCAADASVVNAVVEGVEAAMSIAPVRRPWVMISVNDDEDDLHFRKAEFDPLDCPPDCLRPCERVCPADAIWLERMPTEDRLPDGVTTQGGLQGGVITERCYGCGRCFPVCPYDKIRARTYVRDMAVTSELLRRDNVDAIEIHTSGRRPDLFRNLWSGLRDSLQHVKLVAISLPNAGESTISVMNKLYSFMEDDIRCHNLWQLDGRPMSGDIGRGATKEAISFAVHLAAVEYRPPDETGDKT
;
A
#
# COMPACT_ATOMS: atom_id res chain seq x y z
N GLY A 1 -20.92 11.11 -69.04
CA GLY A 1 -22.24 11.22 -68.40
C GLY A 1 -22.63 9.86 -67.85
N ALA A 2 -23.29 9.86 -66.68
CA ALA A 2 -23.54 8.75 -65.73
C ALA A 2 -22.37 8.52 -64.72
N PRO A 3 -22.64 8.13 -63.46
CA PRO A 3 -23.00 9.08 -62.39
C PRO A 3 -22.13 8.96 -61.11
N HIS A 4 -22.20 10.01 -60.29
CA HIS A 4 -21.57 10.16 -58.98
C HIS A 4 -22.06 9.13 -57.95
N CYS A 5 -21.12 8.55 -57.20
CA CYS A 5 -21.35 7.90 -55.90
C CYS A 5 -20.79 8.78 -54.78
N SER A 6 -21.62 9.13 -53.82
CA SER A 6 -21.26 9.86 -52.60
C SER A 6 -20.81 8.89 -51.50
N PRO A 7 -19.79 9.22 -50.68
CA PRO A 7 -19.42 8.41 -49.52
C PRO A 7 -20.28 8.74 -48.30
N CYS A 8 -20.86 7.70 -47.68
CA CYS A 8 -21.55 7.78 -46.39
C CYS A 8 -20.56 8.13 -45.27
N SER A 9 -20.78 9.26 -44.59
CA SER A 9 -20.19 9.57 -43.29
C SER A 9 -21.09 8.99 -42.18
N PRO A 10 -20.53 8.35 -41.13
CA PRO A 10 -21.32 7.92 -40.00
C PRO A 10 -21.81 9.12 -39.17
N PRO A 11 -23.01 9.04 -38.56
CA PRO A 11 -23.57 10.13 -37.77
C PRO A 11 -22.83 10.29 -36.42
N PRO A 12 -22.85 11.50 -35.84
CA PRO A 12 -22.16 11.79 -34.58
C PRO A 12 -22.89 11.15 -33.40
N LEU A 13 -22.19 10.34 -32.62
CA LEU A 13 -22.64 9.91 -31.31
C LEU A 13 -22.59 11.11 -30.35
N ARG A 14 -23.75 11.76 -30.21
CA ARG A 14 -24.00 12.81 -29.22
C ARG A 14 -23.87 12.24 -27.80
N LEU A 15 -22.96 12.83 -27.02
CA LEU A 15 -23.02 12.81 -25.56
C LEU A 15 -24.40 13.27 -25.09
N ARG A 16 -25.08 12.42 -24.31
CA ARG A 16 -26.12 12.83 -23.36
C ARG A 16 -25.59 12.59 -21.95
N ALA A 17 -25.07 13.65 -21.35
CA ALA A 17 -25.03 13.78 -19.90
C ALA A 17 -26.47 13.98 -19.43
N CYS A 18 -26.96 13.07 -18.59
CA CYS A 18 -28.09 13.27 -17.67
C CYS A 18 -28.29 12.00 -16.85
N HIS A 19 -27.57 11.86 -15.74
CA HIS A 19 -28.10 11.15 -14.57
C HIS A 19 -27.68 11.89 -13.30
N PRO A 20 -28.58 11.98 -12.31
CA PRO A 20 -28.51 12.93 -11.22
C PRO A 20 -27.32 12.61 -10.32
N SER A 21 -26.77 13.67 -9.72
CA SER A 21 -25.84 13.58 -8.60
C SER A 21 -26.27 12.47 -7.64
N PRO A 22 -25.38 11.55 -7.21
CA PRO A 22 -25.71 10.67 -6.11
C PRO A 22 -26.12 11.54 -4.91
N PRO A 23 -27.15 11.16 -4.15
CA PRO A 23 -27.50 11.90 -2.96
C PRO A 23 -26.26 12.03 -2.05
N PRO A 24 -26.08 13.16 -1.35
CA PRO A 24 -25.01 13.28 -0.38
C PRO A 24 -25.12 12.10 0.59
N PHE A 25 -24.00 11.40 0.82
CA PHE A 25 -23.92 10.43 1.90
C PHE A 25 -24.46 11.10 3.16
N PRO A 26 -25.39 10.49 3.90
CA PRO A 26 -25.84 11.06 5.15
C PRO A 26 -24.60 11.28 6.02
N THR A 27 -24.40 12.53 6.43
CA THR A 27 -23.46 12.84 7.50
C THR A 27 -23.79 11.91 8.66
N PRO A 28 -22.82 11.14 9.19
CA PRO A 28 -23.08 10.34 10.37
C PRO A 28 -23.59 11.32 11.45
N PRO A 29 -24.70 11.03 12.12
CA PRO A 29 -25.15 11.88 13.20
C PRO A 29 -24.00 12.00 14.22
N PRO A 30 -23.83 13.16 14.88
CA PRO A 30 -22.84 13.31 15.93
C PRO A 30 -23.01 12.14 16.89
N SER A 31 -21.90 11.43 17.15
CA SER A 31 -21.86 10.15 17.86
C SER A 31 -22.76 10.17 19.09
N GLN A 32 -24.01 9.72 18.92
CA GLN A 32 -24.78 9.25 20.06
C GLN A 32 -24.07 7.97 20.47
N ARG A 33 -23.21 8.09 21.48
CA ARG A 33 -22.70 6.95 22.25
C ARG A 33 -23.90 6.19 22.79
N ARG A 34 -24.47 5.31 21.96
CA ARG A 34 -25.19 4.16 22.47
C ARG A 34 -24.13 3.33 23.16
N HIS A 35 -24.09 3.45 24.49
CA HIS A 35 -23.42 2.50 25.35
C HIS A 35 -24.02 1.10 25.10
N ARG A 36 -23.56 0.41 24.06
CA ARG A 36 -23.57 -1.05 24.03
C ARG A 36 -22.40 -1.47 24.89
N ASN A 37 -22.65 -1.58 26.19
CA ASN A 37 -21.78 -2.32 27.10
C ASN A 37 -21.72 -3.77 26.59
N GLY A 38 -20.56 -4.14 26.05
CA GLY A 38 -20.31 -5.47 25.55
C GLY A 38 -19.25 -5.42 24.46
N TYR A 39 -18.00 -5.20 24.84
CA TYR A 39 -16.90 -5.67 23.98
C TYR A 39 -17.18 -7.16 23.69
N PRO A 40 -17.09 -7.61 22.42
CA PRO A 40 -17.29 -9.02 22.13
C PRO A 40 -16.36 -9.84 23.02
N ASN A 41 -16.93 -10.76 23.79
CA ASN A 41 -16.15 -11.70 24.60
C ASN A 41 -15.14 -12.40 23.68
N LEU A 42 -13.87 -12.50 24.08
CA LEU A 42 -12.84 -13.22 23.33
C LEU A 42 -13.30 -14.63 22.93
N GLY A 43 -14.12 -15.28 23.76
CA GLY A 43 -14.76 -16.56 23.43
C GLY A 43 -15.67 -16.48 22.21
N ALA A 44 -16.44 -15.40 22.05
CA ALA A 44 -17.31 -15.19 20.88
C ALA A 44 -16.50 -14.91 19.61
N VAL A 45 -15.41 -14.15 19.71
CA VAL A 45 -14.47 -13.92 18.59
C VAL A 45 -13.85 -15.24 18.15
N ARG A 46 -13.34 -16.02 19.10
CA ARG A 46 -12.77 -17.34 18.83
C ARG A 46 -13.76 -18.27 18.15
N SER A 47 -14.99 -18.39 18.68
CA SER A 47 -16.02 -19.24 18.06
C SER A 47 -16.38 -18.79 16.64
N LEU A 48 -16.43 -17.48 16.38
CA LEU A 48 -16.68 -16.96 15.04
C LEU A 48 -15.56 -17.35 14.06
N VAL A 49 -14.30 -17.15 14.47
CA VAL A 49 -13.12 -17.51 13.67
C VAL A 49 -13.10 -19.02 13.40
N GLU A 50 -13.20 -19.85 14.44
CA GLU A 50 -13.23 -21.31 14.31
C GLU A 50 -14.35 -21.77 13.37
N SER A 51 -15.58 -21.24 13.51
CA SER A 51 -16.70 -21.58 12.63
C SER A 51 -16.45 -21.24 11.16
N THR A 52 -15.65 -20.21 10.90
CA THR A 52 -15.31 -19.75 9.55
C THR A 52 -14.18 -20.60 8.98
N THR A 53 -13.15 -20.87 9.79
CA THR A 53 -12.03 -21.75 9.41
C THR A 53 -12.53 -23.17 9.10
N THR A 54 -13.43 -23.74 9.91
CA THR A 54 -14.00 -25.07 9.64
C THR A 54 -14.83 -25.08 8.35
N ARG A 55 -15.62 -24.03 8.10
CA ARG A 55 -16.37 -23.89 6.83
C ARG A 55 -15.44 -23.81 5.63
N ASN A 56 -14.37 -23.03 5.71
CA ASN A 56 -13.39 -22.90 4.64
C ASN A 56 -12.61 -24.20 4.41
N ALA A 57 -12.21 -24.90 5.49
CA ALA A 57 -11.55 -26.20 5.38
C ALA A 57 -12.43 -27.28 4.74
N ALA A 58 -13.75 -27.25 4.98
CA ALA A 58 -14.70 -28.17 4.35
C ALA A 58 -14.98 -27.85 2.86
N ALA A 59 -14.73 -26.60 2.44
CA ALA A 59 -14.90 -26.17 1.05
C ALA A 59 -13.68 -26.48 0.16
N VAL A 60 -12.52 -26.76 0.76
CA VAL A 60 -11.29 -27.12 0.04
C VAL A 60 -11.23 -28.65 -0.09
N PRO A 61 -11.25 -29.22 -1.31
CA PRO A 61 -11.11 -30.66 -1.48
C PRO A 61 -9.74 -31.12 -0.95
N PRO A 62 -9.62 -32.32 -0.36
CA PRO A 62 -8.34 -32.83 0.12
C PRO A 62 -7.39 -32.97 -1.07
N SER A 63 -6.40 -32.09 -1.18
CA SER A 63 -5.39 -32.17 -2.23
C SER A 63 -4.44 -33.33 -1.94
N SER A 64 -4.28 -34.20 -2.95
CA SER A 64 -3.32 -35.29 -2.93
C SER A 64 -1.89 -34.73 -2.91
N SER A 65 -1.16 -35.09 -1.86
CA SER A 65 0.30 -35.05 -1.70
C SER A 65 1.15 -34.61 -2.92
N ALA A 66 1.57 -33.35 -2.90
CA ALA A 66 2.92 -32.94 -3.29
C ALA A 66 3.53 -32.24 -2.07
N ALA A 67 4.82 -32.43 -1.79
CA ALA A 67 5.50 -31.91 -0.59
C ALA A 67 5.03 -30.49 -0.25
N GLY A 68 4.37 -30.33 0.91
CA GLY A 68 3.38 -29.28 1.13
C GLY A 68 3.94 -27.87 1.01
N LEU A 69 3.67 -27.21 -0.12
CA LEU A 69 3.96 -25.79 -0.33
C LEU A 69 3.37 -24.94 0.82
N PRO A 70 4.03 -23.84 1.23
CA PRO A 70 3.46 -22.93 2.23
C PRO A 70 2.07 -22.46 1.83
N HIS A 71 1.16 -22.30 2.81
CA HIS A 71 -0.23 -21.89 2.53
C HIS A 71 -0.34 -20.63 1.64
N PRO A 72 0.45 -19.56 1.85
CA PRO A 72 0.41 -18.40 0.97
C PRO A 72 0.69 -18.73 -0.51
N ILE A 73 1.58 -19.69 -0.80
CA ILE A 73 1.85 -20.12 -2.17
C ILE A 73 0.68 -20.92 -2.74
N GLN A 74 0.07 -21.78 -1.94
CA GLN A 74 -1.14 -22.49 -2.37
C GLN A 74 -2.27 -21.51 -2.70
N SER A 75 -2.41 -20.43 -1.92
CA SER A 75 -3.43 -19.41 -2.18
C SER A 75 -3.15 -18.62 -3.46
N LEU A 76 -1.88 -18.33 -3.76
CA LEU A 76 -1.49 -17.76 -5.05
C LEU A 76 -1.86 -18.68 -6.22
N GLN A 77 -1.55 -19.97 -6.13
CA GLN A 77 -1.89 -20.96 -7.16
C GLN A 77 -3.40 -21.12 -7.38
N ARG A 78 -4.21 -20.98 -6.32
CA ARG A 78 -5.68 -21.02 -6.42
C ARG A 78 -6.31 -19.70 -6.87
N GLY A 79 -5.56 -18.60 -6.85
CA GLY A 79 -6.08 -17.26 -7.13
C GLY A 79 -6.94 -16.68 -6.00
N ASP A 80 -6.78 -17.15 -4.77
CA ASP A 80 -7.51 -16.68 -3.58
C ASP A 80 -6.60 -16.00 -2.54
N TRP A 81 -5.39 -15.62 -2.94
CA TRP A 81 -4.41 -14.96 -2.07
C TRP A 81 -4.84 -13.56 -1.62
N VAL A 82 -4.68 -13.28 -0.32
CA VAL A 82 -5.04 -11.98 0.27
C VAL A 82 -3.86 -11.32 0.97
N LYS A 83 -3.53 -10.08 0.54
CA LYS A 83 -2.55 -9.17 1.15
C LYS A 83 -3.27 -8.09 1.96
N LEU A 84 -2.89 -7.92 3.22
CA LEU A 84 -3.11 -6.64 3.90
C LEU A 84 -1.95 -5.70 3.56
N ILE A 85 -2.24 -4.56 2.95
CA ILE A 85 -1.26 -3.50 2.69
C ILE A 85 -1.43 -2.43 3.78
N CYS A 86 -0.53 -2.42 4.76
CA CYS A 86 -0.49 -1.36 5.77
C CYS A 86 0.10 -0.05 5.22
N GLY A 87 0.90 -0.14 4.16
CA GLY A 87 1.48 0.98 3.42
C GLY A 87 2.98 1.14 3.64
N ALA A 88 3.73 1.29 2.54
CA ALA A 88 5.19 1.42 2.55
C ALA A 88 5.71 2.65 3.31
N SER A 89 4.90 3.70 3.44
CA SER A 89 5.18 4.93 4.20
C SER A 89 4.41 5.04 5.52
N PHE A 90 3.54 4.09 5.87
CA PHE A 90 2.78 4.15 7.11
C PHE A 90 3.52 3.39 8.23
N GLU A 91 3.86 4.10 9.30
CA GLU A 91 4.76 3.65 10.35
C GLU A 91 4.16 3.81 11.76
N ASP A 92 2.85 4.08 11.88
CA ASP A 92 2.17 4.05 13.18
C ASP A 92 2.08 2.61 13.70
N ALA A 93 3.03 2.25 14.56
CA ALA A 93 3.18 0.91 15.11
C ALA A 93 1.91 0.41 15.84
N ALA A 94 1.17 1.30 16.51
CA ALA A 94 -0.02 0.89 17.25
C ALA A 94 -1.16 0.48 16.30
N ASP A 95 -1.37 1.27 15.25
CA ASP A 95 -2.37 0.96 14.22
C ASP A 95 -1.96 -0.27 13.40
N VAL A 96 -0.69 -0.36 12.99
CA VAL A 96 -0.16 -1.53 12.26
C VAL A 96 -0.33 -2.82 13.06
N ARG A 97 -0.04 -2.80 14.37
CA ARG A 97 -0.22 -3.96 15.26
C ARG A 97 -1.69 -4.40 15.31
N ASN A 98 -2.61 -3.45 15.45
CA ASN A 98 -4.04 -3.74 15.52
C ASN A 98 -4.62 -4.23 14.18
N LEU A 99 -4.20 -3.64 13.06
CA LEU A 99 -4.55 -4.11 11.73
C LEU A 99 -4.05 -5.54 11.51
N SER A 100 -2.79 -5.81 11.83
CA SER A 100 -2.18 -7.13 11.70
C SER A 100 -2.93 -8.19 12.52
N LEU A 101 -3.33 -7.86 13.75
CA LEU A 101 -4.17 -8.73 14.59
C LEU A 101 -5.51 -9.07 13.91
N VAL A 102 -6.25 -8.05 13.48
CA VAL A 102 -7.60 -8.23 12.92
C VAL A 102 -7.54 -9.03 11.62
N TYR A 103 -6.59 -8.71 10.73
CA TYR A 103 -6.49 -9.36 9.43
C TYR A 103 -5.85 -10.75 9.51
N ALA A 104 -4.94 -11.00 10.45
CA ALA A 104 -4.47 -12.36 10.73
C ALA A 104 -5.62 -13.26 11.23
N LEU A 105 -6.51 -12.74 12.09
CA LEU A 105 -7.74 -13.45 12.47
C LEU A 105 -8.68 -13.71 11.29
N ALA A 106 -8.70 -12.80 10.31
CA ALA A 106 -9.46 -12.97 9.07
C ALA A 106 -8.82 -13.97 8.09
N GLY A 107 -7.58 -14.40 8.34
CA GLY A 107 -6.88 -15.39 7.53
C GLY A 107 -6.21 -14.83 6.28
N VAL A 108 -5.71 -13.59 6.32
CA VAL A 108 -4.85 -13.08 5.24
C VAL A 108 -3.62 -13.96 5.05
N ASP A 109 -3.08 -14.02 3.84
CA ASP A 109 -1.89 -14.79 3.52
C ASP A 109 -0.60 -13.98 3.75
N CYS A 110 -0.69 -12.65 3.68
CA CYS A 110 0.45 -11.75 3.81
C CYS A 110 0.05 -10.42 4.45
N VAL A 111 0.90 -9.89 5.33
CA VAL A 111 0.84 -8.53 5.87
C VAL A 111 2.06 -7.78 5.37
N ASP A 112 1.83 -6.72 4.62
CA ASP A 112 2.84 -5.86 4.03
C ASP A 112 2.91 -4.52 4.74
N CYS A 113 4.14 -4.08 5.02
CA CYS A 113 4.41 -2.94 5.88
C CYS A 113 5.70 -2.21 5.47
N ALA A 114 5.87 -1.00 6.03
CA ALA A 114 7.10 -0.25 5.89
C ALA A 114 8.34 -1.07 6.32
N ALA A 115 9.41 -0.98 5.55
CA ALA A 115 10.73 -1.52 5.91
C ALA A 115 11.36 -0.73 7.07
N ASP A 116 10.81 -0.91 8.27
CA ASP A 116 11.26 -0.34 9.53
C ASP A 116 11.16 -1.40 10.65
N ALA A 117 12.17 -1.45 11.52
CA ALA A 117 12.26 -2.50 12.55
C ALA A 117 11.10 -2.45 13.56
N SER A 118 10.63 -1.26 13.93
CA SER A 118 9.54 -1.08 14.88
C SER A 118 8.20 -1.50 14.26
N VAL A 119 7.99 -1.19 12.98
CA VAL A 119 6.79 -1.58 12.23
C VAL A 119 6.74 -3.10 12.02
N VAL A 120 7.85 -3.72 11.63
CA VAL A 120 7.95 -5.20 11.53
C VAL A 120 7.62 -5.86 12.87
N ASN A 121 8.15 -5.33 13.98
CA ASN A 121 7.84 -5.85 15.33
C ASN A 121 6.35 -5.72 15.66
N ALA A 122 5.73 -4.60 15.32
CA ALA A 122 4.29 -4.38 15.50
C ALA A 122 3.44 -5.38 14.70
N VAL A 123 3.81 -5.66 13.44
CA VAL A 123 3.14 -6.69 12.63
C VAL A 123 3.24 -8.05 13.33
N VAL A 124 4.44 -8.44 13.73
CA VAL A 124 4.68 -9.73 14.39
C VAL A 124 3.87 -9.84 15.69
N GLU A 125 3.88 -8.80 16.53
CA GLU A 125 3.09 -8.78 17.76
C GLU A 125 1.59 -8.96 17.50
N GLY A 126 1.06 -8.26 16.48
CA GLY A 126 -0.34 -8.39 16.07
C GLY A 126 -0.69 -9.81 15.60
N VAL A 127 0.19 -10.42 14.80
CA VAL A 127 0.02 -11.79 14.30
C VAL A 127 0.07 -12.82 15.45
N GLU A 128 1.04 -12.72 16.35
CA GLU A 128 1.14 -13.63 17.49
C GLU A 128 -0.06 -13.48 18.44
N ALA A 129 -0.55 -12.25 18.63
CA ALA A 129 -1.79 -12.02 19.36
C ALA A 129 -2.99 -12.70 18.70
N ALA A 130 -3.09 -12.68 17.36
CA ALA A 130 -4.16 -13.38 16.63
C ALA A 130 -4.11 -14.89 16.86
N MET A 131 -2.92 -15.48 16.74
CA MET A 131 -2.68 -16.91 16.94
C MET A 131 -2.94 -17.36 18.39
N SER A 132 -2.78 -16.46 19.37
CA SER A 132 -3.15 -16.74 20.76
C SER A 132 -4.67 -16.78 21.00
N ILE A 133 -5.46 -16.11 20.16
CA ILE A 133 -6.93 -16.04 20.27
C ILE A 133 -7.59 -17.23 19.58
N ALA A 134 -7.12 -17.60 18.40
CA ALA A 134 -7.69 -18.67 17.59
C ALA A 134 -6.59 -19.39 16.78
N PRO A 135 -6.78 -20.67 16.42
CA PRO A 135 -5.81 -21.44 15.64
C PRO A 135 -5.83 -21.02 14.16
N VAL A 136 -5.37 -19.79 13.89
CA VAL A 136 -5.20 -19.25 12.54
C VAL A 136 -3.80 -19.54 12.01
N ARG A 137 -3.66 -19.56 10.69
CA ARG A 137 -2.35 -19.69 10.04
C ARG A 137 -1.60 -18.38 10.16
N ARG A 138 -0.28 -18.47 10.32
CA ARG A 138 0.61 -17.31 10.31
C ARG A 138 0.70 -16.74 8.89
N PRO A 139 0.26 -15.47 8.63
CA PRO A 139 0.55 -14.80 7.37
C PRO A 139 2.06 -14.56 7.21
N TRP A 140 2.51 -14.41 5.97
CA TRP A 140 3.85 -13.88 5.71
C TRP A 140 3.95 -12.42 6.11
N VAL A 141 5.11 -12.02 6.63
CA VAL A 141 5.46 -10.61 6.86
C VAL A 141 6.29 -10.12 5.68
N MET A 142 5.75 -9.15 4.95
CA MET A 142 6.39 -8.51 3.80
C MET A 142 6.82 -7.09 4.17
N ILE A 143 8.02 -6.71 3.75
CA ILE A 143 8.47 -5.31 3.82
C ILE A 143 8.53 -4.71 2.42
N SER A 144 8.08 -3.46 2.26
CA SER A 144 8.13 -2.74 0.98
C SER A 144 9.27 -1.71 0.94
N VAL A 145 10.00 -1.70 -0.18
CA VAL A 145 11.09 -0.76 -0.49
C VAL A 145 10.93 -0.21 -1.92
N ASN A 146 11.67 0.85 -2.25
CA ASN A 146 11.72 1.44 -3.58
C ASN A 146 13.15 1.49 -4.11
N ASP A 147 13.28 1.44 -5.44
CA ASP A 147 14.54 1.73 -6.13
C ASP A 147 14.74 3.22 -6.46
N ASP A 148 13.66 4.01 -6.37
CA ASP A 148 13.61 5.37 -6.90
C ASP A 148 12.79 6.33 -6.02
N GLU A 149 13.27 7.56 -5.83
CA GLU A 149 12.61 8.66 -5.12
C GLU A 149 11.32 9.16 -5.80
N ASP A 150 11.14 8.89 -7.10
CA ASP A 150 9.92 9.27 -7.84
C ASP A 150 8.70 8.42 -7.44
N ASP A 151 8.88 7.39 -6.60
CA ASP A 151 7.79 6.53 -6.18
C ASP A 151 6.82 7.24 -5.21
N LEU A 152 5.56 7.34 -5.62
CA LEU A 152 4.52 8.04 -4.85
C LEU A 152 4.12 7.33 -3.55
N HIS A 153 4.47 6.06 -3.39
CA HIS A 153 4.29 5.31 -2.16
C HIS A 153 5.37 5.64 -1.11
N PHE A 154 6.47 6.30 -1.51
CA PHE A 154 7.61 6.68 -0.67
C PHE A 154 7.76 8.20 -0.58
N ARG A 155 6.70 8.84 -0.12
CA ARG A 155 6.67 10.29 0.13
C ARG A 155 5.85 10.61 1.37
N LYS A 156 6.17 11.72 2.01
CA LYS A 156 5.39 12.27 3.12
C LYS A 156 5.11 13.75 2.89
N ALA A 157 4.11 14.29 3.59
CA ALA A 157 3.91 15.73 3.64
C ALA A 157 5.00 16.37 4.52
N GLU A 158 5.45 17.56 4.15
CA GLU A 158 6.42 18.33 4.93
C GLU A 158 6.06 19.82 4.84
N PHE A 159 6.12 20.51 5.97
CA PHE A 159 6.04 21.97 6.07
C PHE A 159 6.61 22.43 7.42
N ASP A 160 7.06 23.69 7.49
CA ASP A 160 7.42 24.32 8.76
C ASP A 160 6.16 24.89 9.44
N PRO A 161 5.77 24.45 10.65
CA PRO A 161 4.62 25.02 11.36
C PRO A 161 4.76 26.53 11.63
N LEU A 162 5.99 27.06 11.74
CA LEU A 162 6.25 28.48 11.96
C LEU A 162 5.94 29.34 10.72
N ASP A 163 6.00 28.75 9.53
CA ASP A 163 5.61 29.41 8.27
C ASP A 163 4.08 29.41 8.05
N CYS A 164 3.32 28.73 8.90
CA CYS A 164 1.87 28.65 8.80
C CYS A 164 1.22 29.86 9.52
N PRO A 165 0.39 30.66 8.82
CA PRO A 165 -0.27 31.82 9.43
C PRO A 165 -1.14 31.41 10.64
N PRO A 166 -1.10 32.16 11.76
CA PRO A 166 -1.83 31.80 12.99
C PRO A 166 -3.37 31.85 12.85
N ASP A 167 -3.85 32.55 11.83
CA ASP A 167 -5.26 32.65 11.43
C ASP A 167 -5.66 31.59 10.39
N CYS A 168 -4.75 30.70 9.98
CA CYS A 168 -5.04 29.61 9.05
C CYS A 168 -6.19 28.71 9.57
N LEU A 169 -7.17 28.46 8.69
CA LEU A 169 -8.30 27.57 8.97
C LEU A 169 -7.92 26.08 8.98
N ARG A 170 -6.64 25.74 8.72
CA ARG A 170 -6.07 24.39 8.75
C ARG A 170 -6.91 23.34 7.99
N PRO A 171 -7.25 23.58 6.71
CA PRO A 171 -7.95 22.57 5.90
C PRO A 171 -7.13 21.29 5.70
N CYS A 172 -5.80 21.38 5.78
CA CYS A 172 -4.87 20.25 5.70
C CYS A 172 -5.07 19.22 6.82
N GLU A 173 -5.37 19.65 8.05
CA GLU A 173 -5.71 18.73 9.16
C GLU A 173 -6.98 17.95 8.86
N ARG A 174 -8.06 18.67 8.48
CA ARG A 174 -9.38 18.09 8.25
C ARG A 174 -9.45 17.10 7.10
N VAL A 175 -8.61 17.28 6.08
CA VAL A 175 -8.59 16.39 4.92
C VAL A 175 -7.68 15.17 5.12
N CYS A 176 -6.82 15.20 6.15
CA CYS A 176 -5.86 14.14 6.40
C CYS A 176 -6.57 12.89 6.93
N PRO A 177 -6.59 11.78 6.19
CA PRO A 177 -7.32 10.57 6.59
C PRO A 177 -6.66 9.81 7.74
N ALA A 178 -5.37 10.07 8.01
CA ALA A 178 -4.61 9.42 9.06
C ALA A 178 -4.39 10.33 10.28
N ASP A 179 -5.07 11.49 10.34
CA ASP A 179 -4.86 12.50 11.39
C ASP A 179 -3.36 12.84 11.60
N ALA A 180 -2.60 12.85 10.50
CA ALA A 180 -1.15 12.98 10.50
C ALA A 180 -0.68 14.44 10.50
N ILE A 181 -1.59 15.41 10.58
CA ILE A 181 -1.26 16.83 10.68
C ILE A 181 -1.93 17.37 11.92
N TRP A 182 -1.15 17.99 12.80
CA TRP A 182 -1.62 18.60 14.03
C TRP A 182 -0.93 19.94 14.23
N LEU A 183 -1.70 21.03 14.25
CA LEU A 183 -1.22 22.37 14.57
C LEU A 183 -2.01 22.95 15.73
N GLU A 184 -1.28 23.44 16.72
CA GLU A 184 -1.85 24.11 17.88
C GLU A 184 -1.35 25.55 17.94
N ARG A 185 -2.21 26.47 18.39
CA ARG A 185 -1.80 27.86 18.62
C ARG A 185 -0.93 27.93 19.84
N MET A 186 0.27 28.50 19.69
CA MET A 186 1.07 28.85 20.84
C MET A 186 0.39 29.97 21.63
N PRO A 187 0.43 29.91 22.97
CA PRO A 187 0.04 31.04 23.80
C PRO A 187 0.88 32.26 23.42
N THR A 188 0.25 33.43 23.28
CA THR A 188 0.99 34.69 23.25
C THR A 188 1.59 34.90 24.62
N GLU A 189 2.92 34.86 24.76
CA GLU A 189 3.55 35.29 26.01
C GLU A 189 3.18 36.75 26.28
N ASP A 190 2.62 37.01 27.46
CA ASP A 190 2.30 38.34 27.93
C ASP A 190 3.59 39.19 27.96
N ARG A 191 3.64 40.18 27.06
CA ARG A 191 4.51 41.37 27.09
C ARG A 191 5.90 41.16 27.70
N LEU A 192 6.89 40.87 26.85
CA LEU A 192 8.28 41.17 27.18
C LEU A 192 8.42 42.69 27.50
N PRO A 193 9.31 43.10 28.44
CA PRO A 193 9.44 44.49 28.89
C PRO A 193 9.73 45.51 27.79
N ASP A 194 10.24 45.05 26.63
CA ASP A 194 10.73 45.90 25.54
C ASP A 194 9.70 46.15 24.41
N GLY A 195 8.41 45.83 24.63
CA GLY A 195 7.33 46.23 23.71
C GLY A 195 7.32 45.50 22.35
N VAL A 196 8.16 44.49 22.16
CA VAL A 196 8.10 43.59 20.99
C VAL A 196 6.96 42.60 21.20
N THR A 197 5.87 42.77 20.44
CA THR A 197 4.81 41.76 20.32
C THR A 197 5.34 40.61 19.49
N THR A 198 5.55 39.44 20.10
CA THR A 198 5.70 38.20 19.34
C THR A 198 4.34 37.89 18.71
N GLN A 199 4.26 37.91 17.37
CA GLN A 199 3.07 37.40 16.68
C GLN A 199 2.92 35.93 17.09
N GLY A 200 1.76 35.56 17.65
CA GLY A 200 1.49 34.18 18.03
C GLY A 200 1.76 33.24 16.86
N GLY A 201 2.50 32.16 17.09
CA GLY A 201 2.82 31.15 16.09
C GLY A 201 1.95 29.89 16.22
N LEU A 202 2.07 29.00 15.24
CA LEU A 202 1.57 27.63 15.36
C LEU A 202 2.74 26.70 15.74
N GLN A 203 2.46 25.71 16.59
CA GLN A 203 3.36 24.60 16.91
C GLN A 203 2.77 23.29 16.40
N GLY A 204 3.61 22.25 16.30
CA GLY A 204 3.22 20.93 15.82
C GLY A 204 3.80 20.63 14.44
N GLY A 205 2.98 20.14 13.52
CA GLY A 205 3.38 19.82 12.16
C GLY A 205 2.81 18.49 11.67
N VAL A 206 3.60 17.77 10.87
CA VAL A 206 3.27 16.44 10.39
C VAL A 206 3.76 15.40 11.39
N ILE A 207 2.86 14.51 11.84
CA ILE A 207 3.23 13.29 12.55
C ILE A 207 3.71 12.30 11.49
N THR A 208 5.03 12.23 11.33
CA THR A 208 5.69 11.53 10.22
C THR A 208 5.24 10.08 10.11
N GLU A 209 5.09 9.38 11.24
CA GLU A 209 4.76 7.96 11.31
C GLU A 209 3.35 7.68 10.76
N ARG A 210 2.42 8.63 10.92
CA ARG A 210 1.05 8.50 10.40
C ARG A 210 0.90 8.94 8.96
N CYS A 211 1.81 9.79 8.48
CA CYS A 211 1.73 10.33 7.13
C CYS A 211 2.17 9.28 6.11
N TYR A 212 1.20 8.67 5.44
CA TYR A 212 1.46 7.69 4.37
C TYR A 212 1.57 8.33 2.97
N GLY A 213 1.66 9.66 2.87
CA GLY A 213 1.92 10.32 1.58
C GLY A 213 0.70 10.51 0.67
N CYS A 214 -0.52 10.56 1.22
CA CYS A 214 -1.74 10.63 0.41
C CYS A 214 -1.84 11.84 -0.54
N GLY A 215 -1.15 12.93 -0.19
CA GLY A 215 -1.12 14.18 -0.95
C GLY A 215 -2.42 15.00 -0.92
N ARG A 216 -3.47 14.56 -0.20
CA ARG A 216 -4.73 15.31 -0.07
C ARG A 216 -4.56 16.70 0.56
N CYS A 217 -3.53 16.87 1.37
CA CYS A 217 -3.21 18.14 2.02
C CYS A 217 -2.60 19.18 1.06
N PHE A 218 -1.95 18.77 -0.04
CA PHE A 218 -1.28 19.69 -0.96
C PHE A 218 -2.25 20.67 -1.62
N PRO A 219 -3.30 20.22 -2.34
CA PRO A 219 -4.17 21.14 -3.08
C PRO A 219 -5.09 21.98 -2.19
N VAL A 220 -5.25 21.62 -0.90
CA VAL A 220 -6.15 22.34 0.01
C VAL A 220 -5.43 23.39 0.85
N CYS A 221 -4.09 23.43 0.84
CA CYS A 221 -3.34 24.44 1.59
C CYS A 221 -3.50 25.81 0.91
N PRO A 222 -4.15 26.81 1.54
CA PRO A 222 -4.41 28.10 0.91
C PRO A 222 -3.16 28.96 0.74
N TYR A 223 -2.05 28.60 1.39
CA TYR A 223 -0.79 29.32 1.38
C TYR A 223 0.34 28.56 0.65
N ASP A 224 0.02 27.40 0.06
CA ASP A 224 0.97 26.57 -0.70
C ASP A 224 2.26 26.24 0.08
N LYS A 225 2.13 25.94 1.38
CA LYS A 225 3.26 25.67 2.29
C LYS A 225 3.61 24.20 2.43
N ILE A 226 2.75 23.29 1.97
CA ILE A 226 2.93 21.85 2.16
C ILE A 226 3.53 21.26 0.90
N ARG A 227 4.71 20.67 1.03
CA ARG A 227 5.40 19.97 -0.06
C ARG A 227 5.45 18.47 0.16
N ALA A 228 5.72 17.73 -0.90
CA ALA A 228 6.07 16.32 -0.81
C ALA A 228 7.57 16.17 -0.51
N ARG A 229 7.90 15.44 0.54
CA ARG A 229 9.24 14.94 0.81
C ARG A 229 9.31 13.48 0.37
N THR A 230 10.01 13.21 -0.73
CA THR A 230 10.29 11.86 -1.22
C THR A 230 11.52 11.28 -0.52
N TYR A 231 11.64 9.95 -0.53
CA TYR A 231 12.81 9.26 0.02
C TYR A 231 12.96 7.86 -0.58
N VAL A 232 14.15 7.27 -0.41
CA VAL A 232 14.40 5.85 -0.67
C VAL A 232 14.66 5.15 0.66
N ARG A 233 14.19 3.91 0.80
CA ARG A 233 14.55 3.08 1.97
C ARG A 233 16.06 2.82 1.97
N ASP A 234 16.66 2.92 3.15
CA ASP A 234 18.08 2.65 3.30
C ASP A 234 18.38 1.17 3.04
N MET A 235 19.32 0.91 2.14
CA MET A 235 19.65 -0.42 1.66
C MET A 235 20.36 -1.27 2.73
N ALA A 236 21.20 -0.67 3.57
CA ALA A 236 21.89 -1.39 4.64
C ALA A 236 20.89 -1.80 5.73
N VAL A 237 20.02 -0.88 6.16
CA VAL A 237 18.93 -1.17 7.09
C VAL A 237 17.99 -2.24 6.53
N THR A 238 17.65 -2.15 5.24
CA THR A 238 16.83 -3.16 4.57
C THR A 238 17.52 -4.54 4.57
N SER A 239 18.81 -4.61 4.25
CA SER A 239 19.57 -5.86 4.27
C SER A 239 19.59 -6.49 5.67
N GLU A 240 19.76 -5.68 6.72
CA GLU A 240 19.68 -6.15 8.11
C GLU A 240 18.29 -6.69 8.47
N LEU A 241 17.22 -6.01 8.03
CA LEU A 241 15.85 -6.47 8.25
C LEU A 241 15.57 -7.82 7.56
N LEU A 242 16.03 -8.00 6.32
CA LEU A 242 15.82 -9.23 5.55
C LEU A 242 16.53 -10.44 6.17
N ARG A 243 17.61 -10.24 6.93
CA ARG A 243 18.33 -11.31 7.63
C ARG A 243 17.63 -11.79 8.90
N ARG A 244 16.54 -11.12 9.33
CA ARG A 244 15.78 -11.51 10.51
C ARG A 244 14.81 -12.65 10.18
N ASP A 245 14.63 -13.58 11.10
CA ASP A 245 13.71 -14.72 10.95
C ASP A 245 12.22 -14.33 10.95
N ASN A 246 11.90 -13.05 11.11
CA ASN A 246 10.53 -12.54 11.19
C ASN A 246 10.11 -11.66 9.98
N VAL A 247 10.91 -11.65 8.92
CA VAL A 247 10.57 -11.09 7.60
C VAL A 247 10.54 -12.25 6.60
N ASP A 248 9.38 -12.50 6.00
CA ASP A 248 9.17 -13.63 5.11
C ASP A 248 9.29 -13.24 3.63
N ALA A 249 9.06 -11.98 3.29
CA ALA A 249 9.01 -11.51 1.91
C ALA A 249 9.44 -10.04 1.79
N ILE A 250 9.77 -9.65 0.56
CA ILE A 250 10.05 -8.25 0.20
C ILE A 250 9.26 -7.86 -1.04
N GLU A 251 8.76 -6.64 -1.04
CA GLU A 251 8.22 -5.96 -2.21
C GLU A 251 9.17 -4.85 -2.63
N ILE A 252 9.60 -4.87 -3.89
CA ILE A 252 10.42 -3.83 -4.50
C ILE A 252 9.54 -3.05 -5.47
N HIS A 253 9.22 -1.82 -5.11
CA HIS A 253 8.60 -0.87 -6.01
C HIS A 253 9.62 -0.30 -6.98
N THR A 254 9.23 -0.26 -8.26
CA THR A 254 10.03 0.34 -9.32
C THR A 254 9.18 1.13 -10.30
N SER A 255 9.72 2.26 -10.74
CA SER A 255 9.11 3.03 -11.84
C SER A 255 9.31 2.36 -13.20
N GLY A 256 10.24 1.40 -13.31
CA GLY A 256 10.63 0.75 -14.56
C GLY A 256 11.40 1.65 -15.54
N ARG A 257 11.43 2.97 -15.30
CA ARG A 257 12.09 3.95 -16.18
C ARG A 257 13.61 4.00 -16.02
N ARG A 258 14.11 3.60 -14.84
CA ARG A 258 15.52 3.64 -14.46
C ARG A 258 16.03 2.25 -14.04
N PRO A 259 16.15 1.30 -14.98
CA PRO A 259 16.53 -0.08 -14.66
C PRO A 259 17.88 -0.22 -13.96
N ASP A 260 18.78 0.75 -14.10
CA ASP A 260 20.07 0.75 -13.38
C ASP A 260 19.90 0.98 -11.87
N LEU A 261 18.90 1.75 -11.44
CA LEU A 261 18.60 1.91 -10.01
C LEU A 261 18.08 0.61 -9.41
N PHE A 262 17.17 -0.06 -10.11
CA PHE A 262 16.72 -1.40 -9.74
C PHE A 262 17.90 -2.38 -9.63
N ARG A 263 18.78 -2.40 -10.64
CA ARG A 263 19.97 -3.27 -10.64
C ARG A 263 20.85 -3.00 -9.42
N ASN A 264 21.06 -1.74 -9.07
CA ASN A 264 21.88 -1.36 -7.90
C ASN A 264 21.25 -1.85 -6.60
N LEU A 265 19.94 -1.62 -6.42
CA LEU A 265 19.20 -2.12 -5.25
C LEU A 265 19.24 -3.65 -5.17
N TRP A 266 18.94 -4.34 -6.27
CA TRP A 266 18.98 -5.80 -6.35
C TRP A 266 20.36 -6.34 -5.97
N SER A 267 21.42 -5.77 -6.56
CA SER A 267 22.80 -6.20 -6.31
C SER A 267 23.20 -5.98 -4.85
N GLY A 268 22.79 -4.87 -4.23
CA GLY A 268 23.09 -4.59 -2.83
C GLY A 268 22.28 -5.42 -1.84
N LEU A 269 21.09 -5.90 -2.22
CA LEU A 269 20.26 -6.78 -1.38
C LEU A 269 20.54 -8.26 -1.59
N ARG A 270 21.23 -8.65 -2.68
CA ARG A 270 21.47 -10.04 -3.12
C ARG A 270 21.72 -11.03 -1.99
N ASP A 271 22.72 -10.77 -1.13
CA ASP A 271 23.11 -11.69 -0.06
C ASP A 271 22.05 -11.86 1.03
N SER A 272 21.17 -10.87 1.18
CA SER A 272 20.06 -10.87 2.13
C SER A 272 18.81 -11.55 1.57
N LEU A 273 18.61 -11.53 0.24
CA LEU A 273 17.42 -12.10 -0.41
C LEU A 273 17.31 -13.62 -0.27
N GLN A 274 18.40 -14.32 0.05
CA GLN A 274 18.36 -15.76 0.36
C GLN A 274 17.58 -16.10 1.64
N HIS A 275 17.31 -15.11 2.50
CA HIS A 275 16.59 -15.30 3.77
C HIS A 275 15.07 -15.14 3.65
N VAL A 276 14.57 -14.67 2.50
CA VAL A 276 13.13 -14.50 2.27
C VAL A 276 12.56 -15.60 1.38
N LYS A 277 11.26 -15.84 1.53
CA LYS A 277 10.48 -16.87 0.82
C LYS A 277 9.92 -16.36 -0.50
N LEU A 278 9.73 -15.06 -0.64
CA LEU A 278 9.15 -14.42 -1.83
C LEU A 278 9.73 -13.02 -2.06
N VAL A 279 10.04 -12.73 -3.32
CA VAL A 279 10.31 -11.37 -3.79
C VAL A 279 9.19 -10.96 -4.74
N ALA A 280 8.52 -9.86 -4.40
CA ALA A 280 7.54 -9.22 -5.25
C ALA A 280 8.13 -7.99 -5.93
N ILE A 281 7.88 -7.81 -7.23
CA ILE A 281 8.27 -6.63 -7.99
C ILE A 281 7.01 -5.86 -8.37
N SER A 282 6.87 -4.66 -7.81
CA SER A 282 5.72 -3.79 -8.03
C SER A 282 6.03 -2.75 -9.08
N LEU A 283 5.26 -2.75 -10.18
CA LEU A 283 5.46 -1.84 -11.30
C LEU A 283 4.15 -1.23 -11.82
N PRO A 284 4.20 0.04 -12.27
CA PRO A 284 3.05 0.67 -12.92
C PRO A 284 2.85 0.13 -14.34
N ASN A 285 1.70 0.43 -14.93
CA ASN A 285 1.45 0.18 -16.35
C ASN A 285 2.30 1.14 -17.21
N ALA A 286 3.33 0.60 -17.87
CA ALA A 286 4.23 1.34 -18.76
C ALA A 286 3.82 1.26 -20.25
N GLY A 287 2.57 0.88 -20.53
CA GLY A 287 2.05 0.70 -21.89
C GLY A 287 2.81 -0.39 -22.65
N GLU A 288 3.10 -0.13 -23.93
CA GLU A 288 3.81 -1.06 -24.83
C GLU A 288 5.20 -1.46 -24.33
N SER A 289 5.82 -0.62 -23.48
CA SER A 289 7.16 -0.90 -22.94
C SER A 289 7.17 -1.88 -21.77
N THR A 290 6.01 -2.19 -21.18
CA THR A 290 5.90 -2.98 -19.93
C THR A 290 6.66 -4.29 -20.01
N ILE A 291 6.42 -5.10 -21.05
CA ILE A 291 7.06 -6.40 -21.23
C ILE A 291 8.58 -6.28 -21.35
N SER A 292 9.05 -5.30 -22.13
CA SER A 292 10.48 -5.03 -22.29
C SER A 292 11.13 -4.66 -20.96
N VAL A 293 10.45 -3.83 -20.16
CA VAL A 293 10.88 -3.47 -18.80
C VAL A 293 10.91 -4.70 -17.91
N MET A 294 9.83 -5.49 -17.83
CA MET A 294 9.77 -6.70 -17.00
C MET A 294 10.89 -7.68 -17.34
N ASN A 295 11.11 -7.97 -18.63
CA ASN A 295 12.20 -8.84 -19.07
C ASN A 295 13.57 -8.27 -18.72
N LYS A 296 13.75 -6.95 -18.83
CA LYS A 296 15.00 -6.29 -18.47
C LYS A 296 15.29 -6.42 -16.97
N LEU A 297 14.29 -6.17 -16.12
CA LEU A 297 14.40 -6.33 -14.68
C LEU A 297 14.66 -7.80 -14.31
N TYR A 298 13.94 -8.73 -14.94
CA TYR A 298 14.13 -10.17 -14.75
C TYR A 298 15.55 -10.63 -15.08
N SER A 299 16.17 -10.10 -16.15
CA SER A 299 17.57 -10.43 -16.49
C SER A 299 18.61 -10.02 -15.43
N PHE A 300 18.23 -9.16 -14.48
CA PHE A 300 19.09 -8.83 -13.34
C PHE A 300 18.91 -9.80 -12.17
N MET A 301 17.76 -10.48 -12.13
CA MET A 301 17.34 -11.34 -11.03
C MET A 301 17.60 -12.83 -11.31
N GLU A 302 17.50 -13.26 -12.57
CA GLU A 302 17.37 -14.67 -12.96
C GLU A 302 18.50 -15.59 -12.46
N ASP A 303 19.73 -15.09 -12.37
CA ASP A 303 20.86 -15.88 -11.90
C ASP A 303 20.86 -16.07 -10.36
N ASP A 304 20.29 -15.12 -9.64
CA ASP A 304 20.38 -15.00 -8.17
C ASP A 304 19.09 -15.36 -7.44
N ILE A 305 17.93 -15.34 -8.12
CA ILE A 305 16.65 -15.60 -7.48
C ILE A 305 16.56 -17.07 -7.04
N ARG A 306 16.32 -17.28 -5.75
CA ARG A 306 16.21 -18.61 -5.10
C ARG A 306 14.88 -18.82 -4.39
N CYS A 307 14.05 -17.79 -4.37
CA CYS A 307 12.76 -17.72 -3.70
C CYS A 307 11.65 -17.52 -4.73
N HIS A 308 10.40 -17.55 -4.28
CA HIS A 308 9.26 -17.33 -5.17
C HIS A 308 9.26 -15.91 -5.75
N ASN A 309 8.84 -15.76 -7.01
CA ASN A 309 8.76 -14.46 -7.67
C ASN A 309 7.31 -14.06 -7.94
N LEU A 310 6.94 -12.84 -7.55
CA LEU A 310 5.60 -12.30 -7.77
C LEU A 310 5.70 -10.96 -8.52
N TRP A 311 5.00 -10.84 -9.64
CA TRP A 311 4.82 -9.54 -10.31
C TRP A 311 3.55 -8.88 -9.81
N GLN A 312 3.70 -7.75 -9.13
CA GLN A 312 2.59 -6.95 -8.61
C GLN A 312 2.29 -5.79 -9.57
N LEU A 313 1.11 -5.84 -10.18
CA LEU A 313 0.72 -4.94 -11.26
C LEU A 313 -0.11 -3.77 -10.71
N ASP A 314 0.56 -2.72 -10.26
CA ASP A 314 -0.08 -1.55 -9.60
C ASP A 314 -1.04 -0.79 -10.52
N GLY A 315 -0.87 -0.92 -11.84
CA GLY A 315 -1.63 -0.14 -12.81
C GLY A 315 -1.28 1.34 -12.68
N ARG A 316 -2.22 2.16 -12.19
CA ARG A 316 -1.92 3.51 -11.73
C ARG A 316 -1.54 3.46 -10.25
N PRO A 317 -0.34 3.93 -9.86
CA PRO A 317 0.12 3.89 -8.48
C PRO A 317 -0.92 4.42 -7.50
N MET A 318 -1.19 3.62 -6.46
CA MET A 318 -2.13 3.97 -5.42
C MET A 318 -1.46 4.91 -4.41
N SER A 319 -1.50 6.21 -4.69
CA SER A 319 -1.06 7.23 -3.72
C SER A 319 -2.00 7.36 -2.51
N GLY A 320 -2.89 6.41 -2.24
CA GLY A 320 -3.99 6.53 -1.27
C GLY A 320 -4.98 7.68 -1.52
N ASP A 321 -4.93 8.23 -2.73
CA ASP A 321 -5.92 9.12 -3.31
C ASP A 321 -7.21 8.35 -3.64
N ILE A 322 -8.37 8.98 -3.46
CA ILE A 322 -9.70 8.42 -3.79
C ILE A 322 -9.96 8.59 -5.31
N GLY A 323 -8.92 8.69 -6.12
CA GLY A 323 -9.02 8.78 -7.56
C GLY A 323 -9.83 7.60 -8.09
N ARG A 324 -11.02 7.86 -8.63
CA ARG A 324 -11.83 6.81 -9.25
C ARG A 324 -11.01 6.19 -10.37
N GLY A 325 -10.81 4.87 -10.32
CA GLY A 325 -10.25 4.12 -11.45
C GLY A 325 -9.00 3.29 -11.15
N ALA A 326 -8.26 3.54 -10.06
CA ALA A 326 -7.01 2.80 -9.79
C ALA A 326 -7.20 1.26 -9.84
N THR A 327 -8.23 0.74 -9.16
CA THR A 327 -8.57 -0.70 -9.22
C THR A 327 -8.95 -1.16 -10.63
N LYS A 328 -9.68 -0.35 -11.40
CA LYS A 328 -10.07 -0.71 -12.78
C LYS A 328 -8.86 -0.74 -13.70
N GLU A 329 -7.94 0.20 -13.53
CA GLU A 329 -6.70 0.27 -14.30
C GLU A 329 -5.76 -0.89 -13.95
N ALA A 330 -5.64 -1.24 -12.66
CA ALA A 330 -4.89 -2.44 -12.24
C ALA A 330 -5.48 -3.73 -12.82
N ILE A 331 -6.81 -3.91 -12.77
CA ILE A 331 -7.47 -5.07 -13.39
C ILE A 331 -7.27 -5.08 -14.91
N SER A 332 -7.45 -3.94 -15.58
CA SER A 332 -7.23 -3.84 -17.03
C SER A 332 -5.79 -4.16 -17.41
N PHE A 333 -4.83 -3.75 -16.57
CA PHE A 333 -3.42 -4.03 -16.78
C PHE A 333 -3.12 -5.53 -16.63
N ALA A 334 -3.65 -6.17 -15.59
CA ALA A 334 -3.53 -7.61 -15.39
C ALA A 334 -4.15 -8.42 -16.53
N VAL A 335 -5.36 -8.07 -16.99
CA VAL A 335 -6.01 -8.73 -18.14
C VAL A 335 -5.18 -8.58 -19.41
N HIS A 336 -4.61 -7.40 -19.65
CA HIS A 336 -3.75 -7.18 -20.80
C HIS A 336 -2.50 -8.07 -20.74
N LEU A 337 -1.78 -8.09 -19.61
CA LEU A 337 -0.58 -8.90 -19.46
C LEU A 337 -0.84 -10.41 -19.52
N ALA A 338 -1.96 -10.88 -18.97
CA ALA A 338 -2.35 -12.28 -19.05
C ALA A 338 -2.57 -12.78 -20.50
N ALA A 339 -2.88 -11.87 -21.43
CA ALA A 339 -3.10 -12.17 -22.85
C ALA A 339 -1.83 -12.11 -23.72
N VAL A 340 -0.67 -11.76 -23.16
CA VAL A 340 0.60 -11.63 -23.90
C VAL A 340 1.44 -12.91 -23.77
N GLU A 341 1.94 -13.40 -24.90
CA GLU A 341 2.75 -14.66 -25.02
C GLU A 341 4.21 -14.50 -24.54
N TYR A 342 4.80 -13.31 -24.67
CA TYR A 342 6.22 -13.08 -24.34
C TYR A 342 6.36 -12.34 -23.01
N ARG A 343 6.19 -13.04 -21.89
CA ARG A 343 6.38 -12.50 -20.52
C ARG A 343 7.53 -13.22 -19.79
N PRO A 344 8.07 -12.68 -18.68
CA PRO A 344 8.98 -13.44 -17.82
C PRO A 344 8.37 -14.80 -17.45
N PRO A 345 9.18 -15.86 -17.32
CA PRO A 345 8.66 -17.21 -17.08
C PRO A 345 7.85 -17.27 -15.78
N ASP A 346 6.65 -17.84 -15.87
CA ASP A 346 5.88 -18.25 -14.69
C ASP A 346 6.61 -19.44 -14.02
N GLU A 347 6.49 -19.61 -12.70
CA GLU A 347 7.21 -20.66 -11.92
C GLU A 347 7.00 -22.10 -12.45
N THR A 348 6.02 -22.31 -13.32
CA THR A 348 5.73 -23.58 -13.98
C THR A 348 6.59 -23.87 -15.21
N GLY A 349 7.42 -22.92 -15.68
CA GLY A 349 8.28 -23.11 -16.85
C GLY A 349 7.52 -23.32 -18.17
N ASP A 350 6.20 -23.13 -18.15
CA ASP A 350 5.37 -23.31 -19.35
C ASP A 350 5.37 -22.00 -20.14
N LYS A 351 5.95 -22.07 -21.33
CA LYS A 351 5.79 -21.02 -22.35
C LYS A 351 4.35 -21.11 -22.85
N THR A 352 3.46 -20.27 -22.32
CA THR A 352 2.19 -19.95 -23.01
C THR A 352 2.38 -18.73 -23.86
#